data_AF-A0A7S0LR94-F1
#
_entry.id   AF-A0A7S0LR94-F1
#
_cell.length_a   1.000
_cell.length_b   1.000
_cell.length_c   1.000
_cell.angle_alpha   90.00
_cell.angle_beta   90.00
_cell.angle_gamma   90.00
#
_symmetry.space_group_name_H-M   'P 1'
#
loop_
_entity.id
_entity.type
_entity.pdbx_description
1 polymer ?
#
loop_
_entity_poly.entity_id
_entity_poly.type
_entity_poly.pdbx_seq_one_letter_code
_entity_poly.pdbx_strand_id
1 'polypeptide(L)'
;MAVRLEGGLKETRTRRTRWGRLVGHSPHDGSASPRVLDEHELVCTKDYMIGRSRKTDIRVGQNAPMPYISSQHFRIYHVIQWPAEPLLCHAARAPNAPLPALQPWLEDLSQNGTFVNDQLIGRGHKHALKDGDRIELVFARSQNRAQTAPPPSSFPYYTFSSTAAPVDGSVQAEVSDTDNKAASDTEGVLYPRGPVFR
;
A
#
# COMPACT_ATOMS: atom_id res chain seq x y z
N MET A 1 -16.66 58.49 15.79
CA MET A 1 -16.50 57.54 14.67
C MET A 1 -15.72 56.34 15.19
N ALA A 2 -16.36 55.17 15.30
CA ALA A 2 -15.72 53.95 15.79
C ALA A 2 -15.19 53.14 14.60
N VAL A 3 -13.88 52.93 14.56
CA VAL A 3 -13.21 52.12 13.52
C VAL A 3 -13.32 50.66 13.93
N ARG A 4 -14.14 49.89 13.20
CA ARG A 4 -14.32 48.45 13.40
C ARG A 4 -13.18 47.72 12.70
N LEU A 5 -12.23 47.19 13.47
CA LEU A 5 -11.14 46.36 12.96
C LEU A 5 -11.67 44.95 12.71
N GLU A 6 -12.04 44.66 11.47
CA GLU A 6 -12.37 43.31 10.98
C GLU A 6 -11.07 42.52 10.81
N GLY A 7 -10.48 42.11 11.93
CA GLY A 7 -9.35 41.18 11.97
C GLY A 7 -9.82 39.76 11.69
N GLY A 8 -9.89 39.38 10.42
CA GLY A 8 -10.16 38.01 10.01
C GLY A 8 -9.07 37.07 10.53
N LEU A 9 -9.40 36.29 11.57
CA LEU A 9 -8.60 35.16 12.03
C LEU A 9 -8.43 34.20 10.85
N LYS A 10 -7.25 34.20 10.24
CA LYS A 10 -6.88 33.20 9.23
C LYS A 10 -6.90 31.86 9.92
N GLU A 11 -7.93 31.08 9.63
CA GLU A 11 -8.08 29.71 10.10
C GLU A 11 -6.83 28.93 9.71
N THR A 12 -6.00 28.64 10.72
CA THR A 12 -4.76 27.88 10.54
C THR A 12 -5.16 26.46 10.22
N ARG A 13 -5.26 26.18 8.92
CA ARG A 13 -5.59 24.87 8.37
C ARG A 13 -4.68 23.83 9.03
N THR A 14 -5.26 23.03 9.94
CA THR A 14 -4.51 22.03 10.71
C THR A 14 -3.82 21.10 9.72
N ARG A 15 -2.49 21.08 9.72
CA ARG A 15 -1.72 20.23 8.80
C ARG A 15 -2.02 18.77 9.13
N ARG A 16 -2.84 18.13 8.31
CA ARG A 16 -3.06 16.68 8.36
C ARG A 16 -1.95 16.03 7.55
N THR A 17 -0.92 15.53 8.23
CA THR A 17 0.13 14.75 7.57
C THR A 17 -0.43 13.37 7.23
N ARG A 18 -0.37 13.02 5.95
CA ARG A 18 -0.73 11.69 5.44
C ARG A 18 0.50 10.78 5.56
N TRP A 19 0.27 9.53 5.91
CA TRP A 19 1.33 8.53 6.03
C TRP A 19 1.08 7.27 5.19
N GLY A 20 -0.15 7.08 4.73
CA GLY A 20 -0.49 5.94 3.91
C GLY A 20 -1.86 6.07 3.28
N ARG A 21 -2.20 5.05 2.52
CA ARG A 21 -3.47 4.88 1.82
C ARG A 21 -3.89 3.42 1.91
N LEU A 22 -5.17 3.20 2.12
CA LEU A 22 -5.78 1.88 2.06
C LEU A 22 -6.80 1.85 0.91
N VAL A 23 -6.56 0.98 -0.07
CA VAL A 23 -7.42 0.85 -1.26
C VAL A 23 -8.22 -0.44 -1.13
N GLY A 24 -9.54 -0.36 -1.06
CA GLY A 24 -10.40 -1.52 -1.04
C GLY A 24 -10.77 -1.98 -2.44
N HIS A 25 -10.75 -3.29 -2.64
CA HIS A 25 -10.99 -3.92 -3.92
C HIS A 25 -12.20 -4.86 -3.83
N SER A 26 -12.97 -4.87 -4.91
CA SER A 26 -14.05 -5.83 -5.06
C SER A 26 -13.47 -7.24 -5.14
N PRO A 27 -14.20 -8.25 -4.63
CA PRO A 27 -14.02 -9.61 -5.10
C PRO A 27 -13.79 -9.69 -6.61
N HIS A 28 -12.92 -10.61 -7.03
CA HIS A 28 -12.71 -10.87 -8.45
C HIS A 28 -14.00 -11.46 -9.04
N ASP A 29 -14.75 -10.65 -9.77
CA ASP A 29 -15.92 -11.10 -10.55
C ASP A 29 -15.50 -11.83 -11.84
N GLY A 30 -14.28 -12.39 -11.89
CA GLY A 30 -13.68 -12.92 -13.11
C GLY A 30 -13.15 -11.86 -14.09
N SER A 31 -13.24 -10.56 -13.76
CA SER A 31 -12.61 -9.50 -14.57
C SER A 31 -11.08 -9.52 -14.44
N ALA A 32 -10.38 -9.21 -15.53
CA ALA A 32 -8.91 -9.17 -15.57
C ALA A 32 -8.31 -8.13 -14.60
N SER A 33 -9.05 -7.04 -14.32
CA SER A 33 -8.66 -6.00 -13.37
C SER A 33 -9.62 -5.95 -12.17
N PRO A 34 -9.12 -5.98 -10.92
CA PRO A 34 -9.96 -5.78 -9.74
C PRO A 34 -10.50 -4.34 -9.71
N ARG A 35 -11.80 -4.19 -9.44
CA ARG A 35 -12.43 -2.87 -9.31
C ARG A 35 -12.10 -2.28 -7.94
N VAL A 36 -11.64 -1.03 -7.91
CA VAL A 36 -11.50 -0.26 -6.67
C VAL A 36 -12.89 0.09 -6.17
N LEU A 37 -13.19 -0.28 -4.93
CA LEU A 37 -14.46 0.04 -4.26
C LEU A 37 -14.36 1.39 -3.55
N ASP A 38 -13.29 1.58 -2.79
CA ASP A 38 -13.08 2.72 -1.93
C ASP A 38 -11.58 2.97 -1.70
N GLU A 39 -11.26 4.21 -1.35
CA GLU A 39 -9.91 4.67 -1.08
C GLU A 39 -9.92 5.51 0.20
N HIS A 40 -9.05 5.16 1.15
CA HIS A 40 -8.99 5.82 2.45
C HIS A 40 -7.60 6.36 2.70
N GLU A 41 -7.51 7.69 2.86
CA GLU A 41 -6.27 8.33 3.28
C GLU A 41 -6.03 8.16 4.78
N LEU A 42 -4.82 7.74 5.13
CA LEU A 42 -4.41 7.50 6.51
C LEU A 42 -3.61 8.71 7.01
N VAL A 43 -4.09 9.34 8.09
CA VAL A 43 -3.48 10.55 8.70
C VAL A 43 -2.87 10.23 10.07
N CYS A 44 -1.82 10.97 10.45
CA CYS A 44 -1.02 10.64 11.64
C CYS A 44 -1.74 10.84 12.99
N THR A 45 -2.94 11.40 13.00
CA THR A 45 -3.67 11.71 14.24
C THR A 45 -4.69 10.63 14.60
N LYS A 46 -4.72 9.51 13.88
CA LYS A 46 -5.82 8.56 13.95
C LYS A 46 -5.38 7.12 13.73
N ASP A 47 -5.90 6.24 14.57
CA ASP A 47 -5.96 4.81 14.32
C ASP A 47 -7.24 4.49 13.56
N TYR A 48 -7.13 3.66 12.53
CA TYR A 48 -8.26 3.31 11.68
C TYR A 48 -8.75 1.93 12.05
N MET A 49 -10.01 1.84 12.47
CA MET A 49 -10.70 0.58 12.72
C MET A 49 -11.45 0.14 11.46
N ILE A 50 -11.28 -1.12 11.07
CA ILE A 50 -11.94 -1.73 9.91
C ILE A 50 -12.84 -2.86 10.41
N GLY A 51 -14.10 -2.93 9.96
CA GLY A 51 -15.02 -4.00 10.34
C GLY A 51 -16.47 -3.78 9.87
N ARG A 52 -17.40 -4.65 10.27
CA ARG A 52 -18.82 -4.53 9.87
C ARG A 52 -19.61 -3.46 10.66
N SER A 53 -19.12 -3.07 11.83
CA SER A 53 -19.83 -2.13 12.72
C SER A 53 -19.97 -0.76 12.07
N ARG A 54 -21.06 -0.04 12.38
CA ARG A 54 -21.20 1.37 11.99
C ARG A 54 -20.27 2.31 12.76
N LYS A 55 -19.64 1.80 13.82
CA LYS A 55 -18.70 2.54 14.66
C LYS A 55 -17.25 2.43 14.17
N THR A 56 -16.96 1.62 13.15
CA THR A 56 -15.63 1.56 12.55
C THR A 56 -15.43 2.73 11.60
N ASP A 57 -14.17 3.09 11.36
CA ASP A 57 -13.80 4.18 10.47
C ASP A 57 -14.01 3.79 9.00
N ILE A 58 -13.69 2.53 8.69
CA ILE A 58 -13.92 1.92 7.39
C ILE A 58 -14.88 0.76 7.61
N ARG A 59 -16.05 0.84 6.97
CA ARG A 59 -17.13 -0.11 7.16
C ARG A 59 -17.18 -1.10 6.00
N VAL A 60 -17.06 -2.38 6.31
CA VAL A 60 -17.13 -3.46 5.33
C VAL A 60 -18.56 -4.01 5.24
N GLY A 61 -19.02 -4.36 4.03
CA GLY A 61 -20.34 -4.96 3.83
C GLY A 61 -21.51 -3.99 4.00
N GLN A 62 -21.35 -2.71 3.60
CA GLN A 62 -22.46 -1.74 3.68
C GLN A 62 -23.65 -2.14 2.80
N ASN A 63 -23.38 -2.75 1.64
CA ASN A 63 -24.39 -3.08 0.62
C ASN A 63 -24.81 -4.56 0.62
N ALA A 64 -24.15 -5.41 1.41
CA ALA A 64 -24.45 -6.84 1.48
C ALA A 64 -24.10 -7.39 2.88
N PRO A 65 -24.92 -8.29 3.46
CA PRO A 65 -24.62 -8.90 4.74
C PRO A 65 -23.35 -9.76 4.64
N MET A 66 -22.32 -9.42 5.42
CA MET A 66 -21.07 -10.16 5.50
C MET A 66 -20.88 -10.72 6.93
N PRO A 67 -21.56 -11.82 7.29
CA PRO A 67 -21.62 -12.30 8.69
C PRO A 67 -20.26 -12.79 9.22
N TYR A 68 -19.37 -13.22 8.33
CA TYR A 68 -18.04 -13.71 8.68
C TYR A 68 -17.04 -12.60 9.04
N ILE A 69 -17.38 -11.33 8.80
CA ILE A 69 -16.53 -10.20 9.17
C ILE A 69 -16.89 -9.77 10.60
N SER A 70 -15.91 -9.78 11.51
CA SER A 70 -16.07 -9.27 12.88
C SER A 70 -16.48 -7.78 12.92
N SER A 71 -17.21 -7.38 13.98
CA SER A 71 -17.66 -5.99 14.19
C SER A 71 -16.53 -4.98 14.14
N GLN A 72 -15.42 -5.35 14.77
CA GLN A 72 -14.10 -4.77 14.65
C GLN A 72 -13.21 -5.91 14.19
N HIS A 73 -12.66 -5.83 12.99
CA HIS A 73 -11.94 -6.93 12.34
C HIS A 73 -10.44 -6.76 12.50
N PHE A 74 -9.92 -5.60 12.13
CA PHE A 74 -8.53 -5.24 12.37
C PHE A 74 -8.44 -3.73 12.54
N ARG A 75 -7.32 -3.29 13.12
CA ARG A 75 -6.96 -1.87 13.13
C ARG A 75 -5.65 -1.64 12.39
N ILE A 76 -5.57 -0.50 11.72
CA ILE A 76 -4.36 0.00 11.09
C ILE A 76 -3.96 1.30 11.78
N TYR A 77 -2.70 1.38 12.18
CA TYR A 77 -2.12 2.53 12.86
C TYR A 77 -0.66 2.70 12.45
N HIS A 78 -0.01 3.74 12.94
CA HIS A 78 1.41 3.94 12.72
C HIS A 78 2.13 4.08 14.06
N VAL A 79 3.41 3.74 14.07
CA VAL A 79 4.32 3.94 15.20
C VAL A 79 5.51 4.74 14.69
N ILE A 80 6.02 5.66 15.51
CA ILE A 80 7.29 6.32 15.21
C ILE A 80 8.41 5.37 15.61
N GLN A 81 9.13 4.86 14.61
CA GLN A 81 10.35 4.10 14.83
C GLN A 81 11.50 5.09 15.03
N TRP A 82 11.98 5.17 16.27
CA TRP A 82 13.16 5.96 16.59
C TRP A 82 14.43 5.17 16.23
N PRO A 83 15.47 5.83 15.71
CA PRO A 83 16.75 5.19 15.49
C PRO A 83 17.32 4.66 16.81
N ALA A 84 17.99 3.50 16.78
CA ALA A 84 18.52 2.83 17.97
C ALA A 84 19.61 3.66 18.68
N GLU A 85 20.40 4.40 17.90
CA GLU A 85 21.35 5.34 18.49
C GLU A 85 20.63 6.61 18.93
N PRO A 86 20.77 7.02 20.21
CA PRO A 86 20.22 8.28 20.66
C PRO A 86 20.82 9.40 19.80
N LEU A 87 19.95 10.24 19.25
CA LEU A 87 20.36 11.42 18.48
C LEU A 87 21.11 12.37 19.42
N LEU A 88 22.41 12.12 19.60
CA LEU A 88 23.31 13.04 20.28
C LEU A 88 23.19 14.38 19.54
N CYS A 89 22.70 15.39 20.26
CA CYS A 89 22.70 16.82 19.96
C CYS A 89 22.70 17.19 18.47
N HIS A 90 21.62 17.82 17.97
CA HIS A 90 21.41 18.27 16.58
C HIS A 90 22.62 18.88 15.83
N ALA A 91 23.63 19.39 16.54
CA ALA A 91 24.83 20.01 15.98
C ALA A 91 25.80 19.05 15.26
N ALA A 92 25.75 17.72 15.50
CA ALA A 92 26.71 16.77 14.94
C ALA A 92 26.06 15.58 14.21
N ARG A 93 24.87 15.79 13.63
CA ARG A 93 24.19 14.74 12.89
C ARG A 93 25.00 14.40 11.63
N ALA A 94 25.53 13.17 11.56
CA ALA A 94 26.10 12.66 10.32
C ALA A 94 25.05 12.76 9.20
N PRO A 95 25.42 13.14 7.96
CA PRO A 95 24.47 13.35 6.86
C PRO A 95 23.61 12.11 6.56
N ASN A 96 24.06 10.93 6.98
CA ASN A 96 23.37 9.65 6.78
C ASN A 96 22.79 9.05 8.08
N ALA A 97 22.69 9.82 9.17
CA ALA A 97 22.12 9.32 10.41
C ALA A 97 20.62 9.04 10.22
N PRO A 98 20.12 7.85 10.60
CA PRO A 98 18.73 7.45 10.39
C PRO A 98 17.75 8.44 11.01
N LEU A 99 16.74 8.84 10.24
CA LEU A 99 15.64 9.70 10.70
C LEU A 99 14.59 8.84 11.41
N PRO A 100 13.86 9.41 12.40
CA PRO A 100 12.63 8.81 12.87
C PRO A 100 11.70 8.57 11.68
N ALA A 101 11.20 7.35 11.55
CA ALA A 101 10.35 6.93 10.44
C ALA A 101 8.97 6.53 10.96
N LEU A 102 7.92 6.80 10.17
CA LEU A 102 6.59 6.28 10.46
C LEU A 102 6.52 4.84 9.94
N GLN A 103 6.33 3.89 10.85
CA GLN A 103 6.14 2.49 10.51
C GLN A 103 4.66 2.13 10.61
N PRO A 104 4.02 1.68 9.52
CA PRO A 104 2.63 1.26 9.53
C PRO A 104 2.49 -0.13 10.16
N TRP A 105 1.45 -0.32 10.97
CA TRP A 105 1.15 -1.56 11.67
C TRP A 105 -0.32 -1.93 11.50
N LEU A 106 -0.56 -3.24 11.39
CA LEU A 106 -1.86 -3.88 11.44
C LEU A 106 -1.95 -4.74 12.70
N GLU A 107 -3.09 -4.69 13.38
CA GLU A 107 -3.41 -5.64 14.46
C GLU A 107 -4.72 -6.34 14.17
N ASP A 108 -4.68 -7.68 14.17
CA ASP A 108 -5.85 -8.51 13.92
C ASP A 108 -6.70 -8.61 15.19
N LEU A 109 -7.96 -8.21 15.10
CA LEU A 109 -8.95 -8.27 16.19
C LEU A 109 -10.05 -9.28 15.89
N SER A 110 -9.97 -9.95 14.76
CA SER A 110 -11.03 -10.75 14.19
C SER A 110 -11.15 -12.11 14.87
N GLN A 111 -12.32 -12.73 14.72
CA GLN A 111 -12.55 -14.11 15.13
C GLN A 111 -12.13 -15.11 14.04
N ASN A 112 -12.29 -14.74 12.77
CA ASN A 112 -12.05 -15.63 11.63
C ASN A 112 -10.67 -15.45 10.99
N GLY A 113 -9.85 -14.52 11.49
CA GLY A 113 -8.51 -14.26 11.01
C GLY A 113 -8.44 -13.12 9.99
N THR A 114 -7.35 -12.36 10.09
CA THR A 114 -6.86 -11.44 9.06
C THR A 114 -5.61 -12.02 8.41
N PHE A 115 -5.52 -11.93 7.08
CA PHE A 115 -4.41 -12.44 6.31
C PHE A 115 -3.68 -11.30 5.61
N VAL A 116 -2.35 -11.30 5.65
CA VAL A 116 -1.52 -10.38 4.87
C VAL A 116 -0.66 -11.20 3.92
N ASN A 117 -0.81 -10.97 2.62
CA ASN A 117 -0.14 -11.74 1.56
C ASN A 117 -0.28 -13.26 1.78
N ASP A 118 -1.51 -13.74 1.91
CA ASP A 118 -1.87 -15.14 2.20
C ASP A 118 -1.43 -15.70 3.58
N GLN A 119 -0.69 -14.93 4.38
CA GLN A 119 -0.25 -15.36 5.71
C GLN A 119 -1.24 -14.93 6.80
N LEU A 120 -1.72 -15.89 7.60
CA LEU A 120 -2.56 -15.61 8.77
C LEU A 120 -1.76 -14.83 9.83
N ILE A 121 -2.29 -13.69 10.27
CA ILE A 121 -1.72 -12.90 11.36
C ILE A 121 -2.15 -13.48 12.72
N GLY A 122 -3.45 -13.71 12.89
CA GLY A 122 -4.04 -14.28 14.11
C GLY A 122 -4.45 -13.23 15.14
N ARG A 123 -5.56 -13.49 15.83
CA ARG A 123 -6.16 -12.54 16.79
C ARG A 123 -5.17 -12.06 17.85
N GLY A 124 -5.13 -10.76 18.08
CA GLY A 124 -4.25 -10.05 19.00
C GLY A 124 -2.81 -9.86 18.51
N HIS A 125 -2.45 -10.45 17.36
CA HIS A 125 -1.10 -10.31 16.80
C HIS A 125 -0.99 -9.08 15.92
N LYS A 126 0.23 -8.56 15.86
CA LYS A 126 0.59 -7.35 15.12
C LYS A 126 1.48 -7.69 13.95
N HIS A 127 1.29 -6.99 12.84
CA HIS A 127 2.05 -7.15 11.61
C HIS A 127 2.49 -5.78 11.09
N ALA A 128 3.78 -5.62 10.80
CA ALA A 128 4.28 -4.40 10.17
C ALA A 128 3.93 -4.44 8.68
N LEU A 129 3.23 -3.42 8.20
CA LEU A 129 2.80 -3.35 6.80
C LEU A 129 3.93 -2.81 5.89
N LYS A 130 3.93 -3.26 4.64
CA LYS A 130 4.79 -2.80 3.56
C LYS A 130 3.95 -2.31 2.39
N ASP A 131 4.52 -1.42 1.60
CA ASP A 131 3.86 -0.93 0.38
C ASP A 131 3.49 -2.11 -0.54
N GLY A 132 2.25 -2.12 -1.01
CA GLY A 132 1.70 -3.21 -1.82
C GLY A 132 1.14 -4.40 -1.04
N ASP A 133 1.23 -4.43 0.30
CA ASP A 133 0.68 -5.53 1.09
C ASP A 133 -0.83 -5.69 0.85
N ARG A 134 -1.21 -6.92 0.51
CA ARG A 134 -2.59 -7.33 0.30
C ARG A 134 -3.17 -7.89 1.60
N ILE A 135 -4.23 -7.26 2.09
CA ILE A 135 -4.92 -7.60 3.33
C ILE A 135 -6.26 -8.25 2.99
N GLU A 136 -6.41 -9.53 3.30
CA GLU A 136 -7.63 -10.30 3.07
C GLU A 136 -8.36 -10.59 4.39
N LEU A 137 -9.68 -10.58 4.31
CA LEU A 137 -10.55 -10.86 5.45
C LEU A 137 -11.10 -12.29 5.33
N VAL A 138 -11.15 -13.01 6.46
CA VAL A 138 -11.81 -14.32 6.63
C VAL A 138 -11.10 -15.48 5.93
N PHE A 139 -10.72 -15.37 4.65
CA PHE A 139 -10.12 -16.46 3.88
C PHE A 139 -8.93 -15.96 3.04
N ALA A 140 -7.81 -16.67 3.09
CA ALA A 140 -6.69 -16.47 2.18
C ALA A 140 -7.03 -16.99 0.77
N ARG A 141 -6.61 -16.26 -0.27
CA ARG A 141 -6.84 -16.65 -1.66
C ARG A 141 -6.19 -18.00 -2.01
N SER A 142 -4.98 -18.24 -1.50
CA SER A 142 -4.19 -19.45 -1.75
C SER A 142 -4.86 -20.73 -1.25
N GLN A 143 -5.56 -20.70 -0.12
CA GLN A 143 -6.26 -21.86 0.45
C GLN A 143 -7.43 -22.34 -0.43
N ASN A 144 -7.95 -21.48 -1.31
CA ASN A 144 -9.06 -21.82 -2.20
C ASN A 144 -8.63 -22.54 -3.50
N ARG A 145 -7.33 -22.68 -3.80
CA ARG A 145 -6.87 -23.36 -5.04
C ARG A 145 -7.19 -24.85 -5.11
N ALA A 146 -7.43 -25.51 -3.96
CA ALA A 146 -7.75 -26.93 -3.92
C ALA A 146 -9.26 -27.22 -4.09
N GLN A 147 -10.13 -26.20 -4.07
CA GLN A 147 -11.57 -26.39 -4.23
C GLN A 147 -11.96 -26.26 -5.71
N THR A 148 -12.52 -27.33 -6.28
CA THR A 148 -13.00 -27.40 -7.67
C THR A 148 -14.24 -26.55 -7.93
N ALA A 149 -14.89 -26.03 -6.89
CA ALA A 149 -16.01 -25.10 -6.99
C ALA A 149 -15.54 -23.66 -6.73
N PRO A 150 -15.91 -22.68 -7.59
CA PRO A 150 -15.62 -21.27 -7.30
C PRO A 150 -16.30 -20.89 -5.98
N PRO A 151 -15.56 -20.34 -5.00
CA PRO A 151 -16.16 -20.01 -3.71
C PRO A 151 -17.25 -18.95 -3.91
N PRO A 152 -18.44 -19.12 -3.30
CA PRO A 152 -19.66 -18.38 -3.65
C PRO A 152 -19.66 -16.88 -3.30
N SER A 153 -18.60 -16.34 -2.74
CA SER A 153 -18.43 -14.88 -2.61
C SER A 153 -16.99 -14.61 -2.19
N SER A 154 -16.16 -14.06 -3.07
CA SER A 154 -14.91 -13.48 -2.59
C SER A 154 -15.23 -12.30 -1.65
N PHE A 155 -14.52 -12.23 -0.54
CA PHE A 155 -14.61 -11.08 0.36
C PHE A 155 -13.84 -9.92 -0.27
N PRO A 156 -14.21 -8.66 0.03
CA PRO A 156 -13.36 -7.54 -0.33
C PRO A 156 -11.99 -7.72 0.32
N TYR A 157 -10.95 -7.20 -0.32
CA TYR A 157 -9.60 -7.15 0.22
C TYR A 157 -9.08 -5.73 0.09
N TYR A 158 -8.06 -5.41 0.88
CA TYR A 158 -7.42 -4.11 0.85
C TYR A 158 -5.98 -4.23 0.36
N THR A 159 -5.48 -3.18 -0.28
CA THR A 159 -4.06 -3.01 -0.56
C THR A 159 -3.57 -1.79 0.20
N PHE A 160 -2.50 -1.96 0.99
CA PHE A 160 -1.85 -0.85 1.66
C PHE A 160 -0.84 -0.18 0.71
N SER A 161 -0.82 1.15 0.71
CA SER A 161 0.21 1.92 0.04
C SER A 161 0.77 3.00 0.95
N SER A 162 2.10 3.08 1.06
CA SER A 162 2.79 4.07 1.87
C SER A 162 2.89 5.39 1.11
N THR A 163 2.73 6.52 1.81
CA THR A 163 3.03 7.83 1.22
C THR A 163 4.47 8.27 1.47
N ALA A 164 5.21 7.55 2.32
CA ALA A 164 6.64 7.80 2.46
C ALA A 164 7.31 7.48 1.11
N ALA A 165 8.10 8.43 0.60
CA ALA A 165 8.93 8.16 -0.57
C ALA A 165 9.73 6.86 -0.31
N PRO A 166 9.87 5.97 -1.31
CA PRO A 166 10.66 4.76 -1.16
C PRO A 166 12.03 5.14 -0.60
N VAL A 167 12.30 4.67 0.61
CA VAL A 167 13.52 5.02 1.36
C VAL A 167 14.75 4.39 0.70
N ASP A 168 14.53 3.43 -0.18
CA ASP A 168 15.55 2.87 -1.04
C ASP A 168 15.80 3.82 -2.19
N GLY A 169 16.95 4.50 -2.17
CA GLY A 169 17.51 5.25 -3.28
C GLY A 169 17.79 4.42 -4.54
N SER A 170 17.06 3.32 -4.77
CA SER A 170 16.83 2.77 -6.10
C SER A 170 15.96 3.76 -6.88
N VAL A 171 16.61 4.82 -7.33
CA VAL A 171 16.19 5.53 -8.53
C VAL A 171 16.06 4.45 -9.59
N GLN A 172 14.84 4.07 -9.96
CA GLN A 172 14.64 3.49 -11.28
C GLN A 172 15.07 4.61 -12.21
N ALA A 173 16.31 4.52 -12.70
CA ALA A 173 16.73 5.31 -13.83
C ALA A 173 15.78 4.92 -14.95
N GLU A 174 14.74 5.73 -15.17
CA GLU A 174 14.05 5.76 -16.43
C GLU A 174 15.10 6.19 -17.46
N VAL A 175 15.77 5.18 -18.02
CA VAL A 175 16.51 5.34 -19.27
C VAL A 175 15.45 5.71 -20.29
N SER A 176 15.25 7.01 -20.44
CA SER A 176 14.57 7.58 -21.58
C SER A 176 15.48 7.29 -22.76
N ASP A 177 15.22 6.18 -23.45
CA ASP A 177 15.80 5.88 -24.76
C ASP A 177 15.31 6.93 -25.76
N THR A 178 15.90 8.12 -25.71
CA THR A 178 15.89 9.07 -26.82
C THR A 178 17.05 8.75 -27.74
N ASP A 179 16.68 8.50 -29.00
CA ASP A 179 17.51 8.64 -30.20
C ASP A 179 18.63 7.64 -30.44
N ASN A 180 18.30 6.55 -31.14
CA ASN A 180 19.24 5.93 -32.08
C ASN A 180 18.78 6.22 -33.52
N LYS A 181 19.29 7.34 -34.03
CA LYS A 181 19.31 7.70 -35.45
C LYS A 181 20.26 6.75 -36.18
N ALA A 182 19.70 5.73 -36.84
CA ALA A 182 20.44 4.85 -37.70
C ALA A 182 20.95 5.60 -38.95
N ALA A 183 22.26 5.82 -39.00
CA ALA A 183 23.00 6.06 -40.23
C ALA A 183 24.21 5.13 -40.21
N SER A 184 24.22 4.13 -41.08
CA SER A 184 25.47 3.47 -41.49
C SER A 184 25.28 2.93 -42.91
N ASP A 185 25.73 3.74 -43.86
CA ASP A 185 26.33 3.25 -45.10
C ASP A 185 27.58 2.46 -44.71
N THR A 186 27.68 1.20 -45.12
CA THR A 186 28.98 0.54 -45.26
C THR A 186 28.91 -0.43 -46.43
N GLU A 187 29.68 -0.09 -47.45
CA GLU A 187 29.92 -0.89 -48.64
C GLU A 187 30.57 -2.25 -48.31
N GLY A 188 30.19 -3.25 -49.12
CA GLY A 188 31.06 -4.23 -49.78
C GLY A 188 32.10 -5.00 -48.97
N VAL A 189 32.05 -6.33 -49.03
CA VAL A 189 33.08 -7.16 -49.69
C VAL A 189 32.48 -8.54 -50.03
N LEU A 190 32.70 -8.92 -51.29
CA LEU A 190 32.30 -10.14 -51.97
C LEU A 190 33.42 -11.20 -51.84
N TYR A 191 33.14 -12.43 -51.41
CA TYR A 191 34.02 -13.60 -51.65
C TYR A 191 33.24 -14.94 -51.66
N PRO A 192 33.79 -16.02 -52.26
CA PRO A 192 33.04 -16.87 -53.17
C PRO A 192 32.67 -18.24 -52.60
N ARG A 193 31.77 -18.90 -53.35
CA ARG A 193 31.25 -20.26 -53.16
C ARG A 193 32.34 -21.33 -53.14
N GLY A 194 32.28 -22.20 -52.14
CA GLY A 194 32.94 -23.52 -52.12
C GLY A 194 31.97 -24.67 -52.45
N PRO A 195 32.47 -25.84 -52.87
CA PRO A 195 31.70 -26.81 -53.66
C PRO A 195 30.87 -27.79 -52.83
N VAL A 196 29.81 -28.27 -53.50
CA VAL A 196 28.90 -29.34 -53.08
C VAL A 196 29.59 -30.69 -53.31
N PHE A 197 29.65 -31.52 -52.28
CA PHE A 197 29.91 -32.96 -52.43
C PHE A 197 28.60 -33.72 -52.28
N ARG A 198 28.37 -34.64 -53.22
CA ARG A 198 27.23 -35.57 -53.29
C ARG A 198 27.46 -36.78 -52.40
#